data_AF-A0A1C3N3K1-F1
#
_entry.id   AF-A0A1C3N3K1-F1
#
_cell.length_a   1.000
_cell.length_b   1.000
_cell.length_c   1.000
_cell.angle_alpha   90.00
_cell.angle_beta   90.00
_cell.angle_gamma   90.00
#
_symmetry.space_group_name_H-M   'P 1'
#
loop_
_entity.id
_entity.type
_entity.pdbx_description
1 polymer ?
#
loop_
_entity_poly.entity_id
_entity_poly.type
_entity_poly.pdbx_seq_one_letter_code
_entity_poly.pdbx_strand_id
1 'polypeptide(L)'
;MSTPLRSHRARWLLALAATATLLLTAAIASPVSAHGSVVDPASRNYGCWQRWGGDFQNPRMATEDPMCWQAWQADPNAMWNWNGLFREGVAGNHQAAIPNGQLCSGGRTQSGRYNALDTVGAWKTTPVSDNFRVRFFDQASHGADYIRVYVTRQGFDPLTEPLGWDDLELAGQIGNTPASQWKPETGGVSIEIPASAPGRTGRHIVYTIWQASHLDQSYYLCSDVDFSGGPTTPPPTTPPPTTPPPTTPPPTTPPPAGACTATYRVTGQWAGGFQAEVQVTAGGSATRGWSVSWTYANGQQVSSSWNATVSTSGSLVTARNVGYNGALAPGASTTFGFLGSWGGSNPAPAVLSCTTTG
;
A
#
# COMPACT_ATOMS: atom_id res chain seq x y z
N MET A 1 82.36 -8.62 3.82
CA MET A 1 81.05 -9.31 3.88
C MET A 1 80.16 -8.46 4.77
N SER A 2 79.37 -7.59 4.17
CA SER A 2 78.66 -6.51 4.87
C SER A 2 77.16 -6.70 4.66
N THR A 3 76.46 -7.09 5.73
CA THR A 3 75.01 -7.28 5.79
C THR A 3 74.34 -5.93 6.04
N PRO A 4 73.41 -5.45 5.18
CA PRO A 4 72.55 -4.34 5.55
C PRO A 4 71.22 -4.86 6.13
N LEU A 5 70.93 -4.40 7.34
CA LEU A 5 69.62 -4.41 7.97
C LEU A 5 68.60 -3.72 7.04
N ARG A 6 67.52 -4.41 6.67
CA ARG A 6 66.33 -3.79 6.05
C ARG A 6 65.15 -3.83 7.02
N SER A 7 64.54 -2.66 7.14
CA SER A 7 63.58 -2.20 8.12
C SER A 7 62.23 -2.95 8.10
N HIS A 8 61.78 -3.40 9.28
CA HIS A 8 60.45 -3.96 9.53
C HIS A 8 59.33 -2.90 9.62
N ARG A 9 59.37 -1.84 8.81
CA ARG A 9 58.38 -0.73 8.84
C ARG A 9 57.56 -0.58 7.57
N ALA A 10 57.24 -1.69 6.90
CA ALA A 10 56.41 -1.66 5.69
C ALA A 10 55.50 -2.89 5.53
N ARG A 11 54.98 -3.44 6.64
CA ARG A 11 53.97 -4.53 6.60
C ARG A 11 52.70 -4.26 7.42
N TRP A 12 52.55 -3.07 8.00
CA TRP A 12 51.37 -2.68 8.79
C TRP A 12 50.41 -1.70 8.08
N LEU A 13 50.50 -1.56 6.75
CA LEU A 13 49.61 -0.67 5.97
C LEU A 13 48.80 -1.40 4.88
N LEU A 14 48.85 -2.73 4.81
CA LEU A 14 48.06 -3.53 3.85
C LEU A 14 46.93 -4.35 4.49
N ALA A 15 46.75 -4.30 5.81
CA ALA A 15 45.66 -5.00 6.51
C ALA A 15 44.43 -4.11 6.82
N LEU A 16 44.47 -2.81 6.52
CA LEU A 16 43.34 -1.88 6.72
C LEU A 16 42.60 -1.52 5.42
N ALA A 17 43.11 -1.93 4.26
CA ALA A 17 42.45 -1.69 2.96
C ALA A 17 41.52 -2.84 2.53
N ALA A 18 41.55 -3.99 3.22
CA ALA A 18 40.73 -5.16 2.89
C ALA A 18 39.47 -5.32 3.76
N THR A 19 39.32 -4.52 4.82
CA THR A 19 38.13 -4.51 5.69
C THR A 19 37.21 -3.31 5.47
N ALA A 20 37.66 -2.30 4.71
CA ALA A 20 36.85 -1.12 4.38
C ALA A 20 35.99 -1.29 3.10
N THR A 21 36.20 -2.35 2.32
CA THR A 21 35.45 -2.64 1.09
C THR A 21 34.44 -3.79 1.22
N LEU A 22 34.29 -4.38 2.41
CA LEU A 22 33.34 -5.48 2.66
C LEU A 22 32.14 -5.09 3.56
N LEU A 23 31.86 -3.79 3.72
CA LEU A 23 30.76 -3.29 4.57
C LEU A 23 29.82 -2.29 3.88
N LEU A 24 29.87 -2.14 2.55
CA LEU A 24 28.98 -1.24 1.83
C LEU A 24 28.27 -1.89 0.64
N THR A 25 27.74 -3.09 0.86
CA THR A 25 26.63 -3.66 0.09
C THR A 25 25.53 -4.11 1.03
N ALA A 26 25.18 -3.26 2.01
CA ALA A 26 23.80 -3.21 2.44
C ALA A 26 23.03 -2.72 1.22
N ALA A 27 22.52 -3.66 0.42
CA ALA A 27 21.47 -3.39 -0.53
C ALA A 27 20.38 -2.66 0.24
N ILE A 28 20.32 -1.34 0.08
CA ILE A 28 19.12 -0.56 0.34
C ILE A 28 18.10 -1.14 -0.63
N ALA A 29 17.40 -2.17 -0.19
CA ALA A 29 16.13 -2.56 -0.77
C ALA A 29 15.22 -1.35 -0.54
N SER A 30 15.19 -0.46 -1.53
CA SER A 30 14.11 0.52 -1.63
C SER A 30 12.81 -0.27 -1.48
N PRO A 31 11.86 0.13 -0.63
CA PRO A 31 10.55 -0.49 -0.66
C PRO A 31 10.04 -0.29 -2.08
N VAL A 32 9.99 -1.39 -2.83
CA VAL A 32 9.43 -1.44 -4.15
C VAL A 32 8.00 -0.94 -4.03
N SER A 33 7.75 0.13 -4.78
CA SER A 33 6.46 0.79 -4.86
C SER A 33 5.43 -0.17 -5.46
N ALA A 34 4.21 -0.07 -5.00
CA ALA A 34 3.12 -0.94 -5.38
C ALA A 34 1.96 -0.10 -5.89
N HIS A 35 1.30 -0.54 -6.96
CA HIS A 35 0.71 0.44 -7.88
C HIS A 35 -0.72 0.17 -8.31
N GLY A 36 -1.32 -0.98 -8.03
CA GLY A 36 -2.66 -1.22 -8.54
C GLY A 36 -3.44 -2.31 -7.84
N SER A 37 -4.73 -2.35 -8.14
CA SER A 37 -5.63 -3.42 -7.73
C SER A 37 -6.82 -3.51 -8.70
N VAL A 38 -7.59 -4.59 -8.56
CA VAL A 38 -8.93 -4.68 -9.14
C VAL A 38 -9.85 -3.81 -8.30
N VAL A 39 -10.45 -2.81 -8.95
CA VAL A 39 -11.34 -1.85 -8.31
C VAL A 39 -12.81 -2.15 -8.57
N ASP A 40 -13.11 -2.97 -9.58
CA ASP A 40 -14.46 -3.50 -9.85
C ASP A 40 -14.39 -4.84 -10.62
N PRO A 41 -14.99 -5.94 -10.13
CA PRO A 41 -15.48 -6.13 -8.76
C PRO A 41 -14.31 -6.00 -7.76
N ALA A 42 -14.46 -5.12 -6.77
CA ALA A 42 -13.39 -4.73 -5.86
C ALA A 42 -12.66 -5.93 -5.22
N SER A 43 -11.32 -5.87 -5.18
CA SER A 43 -10.52 -6.85 -4.43
C SER A 43 -10.83 -6.77 -2.93
N ARG A 44 -10.57 -7.85 -2.17
CA ARG A 44 -10.84 -7.92 -0.72
C ARG A 44 -10.32 -6.69 0.04
N ASN A 45 -9.03 -6.41 -0.08
CA ASN A 45 -8.41 -5.28 0.62
C ASN A 45 -8.84 -3.91 0.08
N TYR A 46 -8.98 -3.75 -1.24
CA TYR A 46 -9.47 -2.51 -1.83
C TYR A 46 -10.91 -2.22 -1.41
N GLY A 47 -11.78 -3.23 -1.43
CA GLY A 47 -13.16 -3.12 -0.97
C GLY A 47 -13.26 -2.79 0.52
N CYS A 48 -12.44 -3.42 1.38
CA CYS A 48 -12.36 -3.06 2.79
C CYS A 48 -11.86 -1.63 3.00
N TRP A 49 -10.83 -1.20 2.27
CA TRP A 49 -10.35 0.18 2.28
C TRP A 49 -11.44 1.17 1.83
N GLN A 50 -12.14 0.86 0.74
CA GLN A 50 -13.16 1.74 0.16
C GLN A 50 -14.36 1.91 1.10
N ARG A 51 -14.84 0.82 1.72
CA ARG A 51 -16.01 0.84 2.61
C ARG A 51 -15.69 1.38 4.00
N TRP A 52 -14.51 1.05 4.53
CA TRP A 52 -14.20 1.27 5.94
C TRP A 52 -13.01 2.18 6.19
N GLY A 53 -12.21 2.55 5.19
CA GLY A 53 -11.01 3.38 5.41
C GLY A 53 -11.32 4.69 6.14
N GLY A 54 -12.39 5.38 5.76
CA GLY A 54 -12.82 6.61 6.44
C GLY A 54 -13.29 6.44 7.89
N ASP A 55 -13.55 5.20 8.33
CA ASP A 55 -14.16 4.88 9.62
C ASP A 55 -13.68 3.50 10.15
N PHE A 56 -12.38 3.21 10.00
CA PHE A 56 -11.85 1.84 10.10
C PHE A 56 -11.88 1.25 11.51
N GLN A 57 -12.13 2.09 12.53
CA GLN A 57 -12.25 1.70 13.93
C GLN A 57 -13.71 1.56 14.39
N ASN A 58 -14.69 1.73 13.50
CA ASN A 58 -16.10 1.64 13.86
C ASN A 58 -16.46 0.22 14.36
N PRO A 59 -16.91 0.07 15.61
CA PRO A 59 -17.18 -1.25 16.20
C PRO A 59 -18.32 -2.00 15.51
N ARG A 60 -19.20 -1.32 14.75
CA ARG A 60 -20.26 -1.97 13.96
C ARG A 60 -19.72 -2.83 12.83
N MET A 61 -18.50 -2.57 12.38
CA MET A 61 -17.85 -3.38 11.34
C MET A 61 -17.77 -4.85 11.76
N ALA A 62 -17.59 -5.15 13.04
CA ALA A 62 -17.56 -6.53 13.55
C ALA A 62 -18.83 -7.34 13.22
N THR A 63 -19.99 -6.68 13.19
CA THR A 63 -21.27 -7.32 12.86
C THR A 63 -21.68 -7.12 11.41
N GLU A 64 -21.38 -5.96 10.82
CA GLU A 64 -21.81 -5.60 9.47
C GLU A 64 -20.90 -6.19 8.38
N ASP A 65 -19.59 -6.28 8.63
CA ASP A 65 -18.57 -6.75 7.70
C ASP A 65 -17.43 -7.47 8.46
N PRO A 66 -17.71 -8.64 9.07
CA PRO A 66 -16.78 -9.33 9.96
C PRO A 66 -15.45 -9.69 9.28
N MET A 67 -15.44 -9.88 7.96
CA MET A 67 -14.22 -10.19 7.22
C MET A 67 -13.33 -8.95 7.03
N CYS A 68 -13.89 -7.76 6.79
CA CYS A 68 -13.09 -6.54 6.85
C CYS A 68 -12.66 -6.23 8.29
N TRP A 69 -13.52 -6.47 9.28
CA TRP A 69 -13.17 -6.25 10.69
C TRP A 69 -11.93 -7.05 11.09
N GLN A 70 -11.92 -8.36 10.88
CA GLN A 70 -10.75 -9.18 11.22
C GLN A 70 -9.49 -8.75 10.44
N ALA A 71 -9.64 -8.30 9.18
CA ALA A 71 -8.51 -7.81 8.40
C ALA A 71 -7.93 -6.50 8.97
N TRP A 72 -8.79 -5.53 9.31
CA TRP A 72 -8.38 -4.28 9.97
C TRP A 72 -7.77 -4.50 11.35
N GLN A 73 -8.26 -5.49 12.11
CA GLN A 73 -7.67 -5.85 13.40
C GLN A 73 -6.31 -6.55 13.25
N ALA A 74 -6.12 -7.35 12.18
CA ALA A 74 -4.88 -8.08 11.95
C ALA A 74 -3.74 -7.17 11.47
N ASP A 75 -3.97 -6.39 10.41
CA ASP A 75 -3.01 -5.40 9.91
C ASP A 75 -3.74 -4.33 9.07
N PRO A 76 -3.95 -3.11 9.62
CA PRO A 76 -4.51 -2.00 8.86
C PRO A 76 -3.77 -1.69 7.55
N ASN A 77 -2.47 -2.00 7.48
CA ASN A 77 -1.67 -1.75 6.29
C ASN A 77 -2.05 -2.64 5.11
N ALA A 78 -2.76 -3.74 5.32
CA ALA A 78 -3.33 -4.53 4.24
C ALA A 78 -4.31 -3.72 3.39
N MET A 79 -5.06 -2.81 4.03
CA MET A 79 -6.03 -1.92 3.40
C MET A 79 -5.40 -0.58 3.01
N TRP A 80 -4.54 0.01 3.85
CA TRP A 80 -3.87 1.27 3.48
C TRP A 80 -2.95 1.12 2.29
N ASN A 81 -2.24 -0.01 2.19
CA ASN A 81 -1.46 -0.36 1.02
C ASN A 81 -2.26 -1.31 0.14
N TRP A 82 -3.50 -0.94 -0.20
CA TRP A 82 -4.38 -1.78 -1.03
C TRP A 82 -3.78 -2.09 -2.42
N ASN A 83 -2.95 -1.18 -2.93
CA ASN A 83 -2.19 -1.29 -4.18
C ASN A 83 -0.94 -2.17 -4.04
N GLY A 84 -0.72 -2.74 -2.85
CA GLY A 84 0.50 -3.33 -2.32
C GLY A 84 0.72 -4.83 -2.49
N LEU A 85 -0.22 -5.52 -3.12
CA LEU A 85 -0.32 -6.99 -3.04
C LEU A 85 0.40 -7.66 -4.21
N PHE A 86 1.74 -7.63 -4.16
CA PHE A 86 2.60 -8.18 -5.21
C PHE A 86 3.67 -9.13 -4.69
N ARG A 87 4.24 -9.92 -5.59
CA ARG A 87 5.52 -10.63 -5.45
C ARG A 87 6.46 -10.22 -6.57
N GLU A 88 7.75 -10.42 -6.37
CA GLU A 88 8.77 -10.26 -7.40
C GLU A 88 9.50 -11.58 -7.67
N GLY A 89 10.08 -11.72 -8.85
CA GLY A 89 10.92 -12.87 -9.18
C GLY A 89 10.17 -14.20 -9.28
N VAL A 90 8.87 -14.17 -9.59
CA VAL A 90 8.05 -15.38 -9.70
C VAL A 90 8.33 -16.14 -11.01
N ALA A 91 8.88 -15.46 -12.02
CA ALA A 91 9.25 -16.02 -13.32
C ALA A 91 8.10 -16.80 -13.99
N GLY A 92 6.86 -16.33 -13.79
CA GLY A 92 5.64 -16.97 -14.30
C GLY A 92 5.20 -18.26 -13.59
N ASN A 93 5.96 -18.77 -12.60
CA ASN A 93 5.60 -19.98 -11.85
C ASN A 93 4.74 -19.66 -10.62
N HIS A 94 3.54 -19.11 -10.86
CA HIS A 94 2.65 -18.62 -9.81
C HIS A 94 2.24 -19.72 -8.81
N GLN A 95 1.92 -20.92 -9.31
CA GLN A 95 1.45 -22.03 -8.48
C GLN A 95 2.53 -22.54 -7.51
N ALA A 96 3.81 -22.53 -7.93
CA ALA A 96 4.91 -22.86 -7.01
C ALA A 96 5.15 -21.76 -5.97
N ALA A 97 4.96 -20.48 -6.34
CA ALA A 97 5.17 -19.35 -5.45
C ALA A 97 4.03 -19.13 -4.44
N ILE A 98 2.84 -19.66 -4.72
CA ILE A 98 1.62 -19.41 -3.96
C ILE A 98 0.95 -20.75 -3.64
N PRO A 99 1.15 -21.27 -2.42
CA PRO A 99 0.48 -22.49 -1.97
C PRO A 99 -1.05 -22.33 -1.91
N ASN A 100 -1.79 -23.44 -2.00
CA ASN A 100 -3.23 -23.48 -1.72
C ASN A 100 -3.53 -22.89 -0.33
N GLY A 101 -4.64 -22.17 -0.21
CA GLY A 101 -5.03 -21.43 0.99
C GLY A 101 -4.26 -20.14 1.22
N GLN A 102 -3.37 -19.74 0.29
CA GLN A 102 -2.60 -18.49 0.36
C GLN A 102 -2.76 -17.61 -0.89
N LEU A 103 -3.77 -17.91 -1.71
CA LEU A 103 -3.95 -17.23 -3.00
C LEU A 103 -4.28 -15.74 -2.81
N CYS A 104 -5.12 -15.42 -1.84
CA CYS A 104 -5.60 -14.06 -1.61
C CYS A 104 -4.60 -13.17 -0.89
N SER A 105 -3.60 -13.73 -0.22
CA SER A 105 -2.42 -13.01 0.30
C SER A 105 -1.23 -13.00 -0.66
N GLY A 106 -1.36 -13.60 -1.85
CA GLY A 106 -0.25 -13.74 -2.80
C GLY A 106 0.90 -14.56 -2.22
N GLY A 107 0.62 -15.68 -1.56
CA GLY A 107 1.62 -16.53 -0.90
C GLY A 107 2.23 -15.85 0.33
N ARG A 108 1.42 -15.19 1.14
CA ARG A 108 1.82 -14.45 2.35
C ARG A 108 2.90 -13.40 2.07
N THR A 109 2.76 -12.70 0.96
CA THR A 109 3.75 -11.72 0.49
C THR A 109 3.89 -10.53 1.46
N GLN A 110 4.92 -9.71 1.25
CA GLN A 110 5.20 -8.50 2.03
C GLN A 110 5.26 -8.77 3.55
N SER A 111 6.03 -9.79 3.93
CA SER A 111 6.20 -10.22 5.33
C SER A 111 4.87 -10.55 6.02
N GLY A 112 3.91 -11.06 5.27
CA GLY A 112 2.61 -11.50 5.80
C GLY A 112 1.56 -10.40 5.98
N ARG A 113 1.80 -9.19 5.47
CA ARG A 113 0.87 -8.05 5.57
C ARG A 113 -0.57 -8.41 5.17
N TYR A 114 -0.74 -9.23 4.14
CA TYR A 114 -2.05 -9.57 3.57
C TYR A 114 -2.61 -10.92 4.04
N ASN A 115 -2.02 -11.56 5.07
CA ASN A 115 -2.44 -12.90 5.50
C ASN A 115 -3.92 -13.00 5.88
N ALA A 116 -4.47 -11.93 6.47
CA ALA A 116 -5.88 -11.89 6.86
C ALA A 116 -6.85 -11.94 5.67
N LEU A 117 -6.36 -11.72 4.44
CA LEU A 117 -7.16 -11.88 3.23
C LEU A 117 -7.37 -13.35 2.87
N ASP A 118 -6.63 -14.30 3.46
CA ASP A 118 -6.83 -15.74 3.27
C ASP A 118 -7.91 -16.31 4.22
N THR A 119 -8.41 -15.53 5.18
CA THR A 119 -9.45 -15.96 6.12
C THR A 119 -10.70 -16.42 5.36
N VAL A 120 -11.13 -17.64 5.63
CA VAL A 120 -12.36 -18.22 5.07
C VAL A 120 -13.58 -17.63 5.79
N GLY A 121 -14.62 -17.25 5.04
CA GLY A 121 -15.83 -16.70 5.62
C GLY A 121 -16.61 -15.77 4.70
N ALA A 122 -17.61 -15.09 5.28
CA ALA A 122 -18.58 -14.29 4.56
C ALA A 122 -18.06 -12.92 4.11
N TRP A 123 -17.09 -12.90 3.20
CA TRP A 123 -16.62 -11.68 2.55
C TRP A 123 -17.75 -11.00 1.78
N LYS A 124 -17.80 -9.66 1.76
CA LYS A 124 -18.83 -8.93 0.99
C LYS A 124 -18.63 -9.16 -0.51
N THR A 125 -19.72 -9.51 -1.19
CA THR A 125 -19.72 -9.80 -2.62
C THR A 125 -20.19 -8.62 -3.44
N THR A 126 -19.69 -8.52 -4.68
CA THR A 126 -20.24 -7.67 -5.73
C THR A 126 -21.11 -8.50 -6.67
N PRO A 127 -22.37 -8.12 -6.96
CA PRO A 127 -23.18 -8.82 -7.96
C PRO A 127 -22.56 -8.73 -9.36
N VAL A 128 -22.52 -9.84 -10.09
CA VAL A 128 -22.02 -9.91 -11.47
C VAL A 128 -22.88 -10.84 -12.33
N SER A 129 -22.89 -10.61 -13.64
CA SER A 129 -23.46 -11.55 -14.61
C SER A 129 -22.43 -12.56 -15.11
N ASP A 130 -22.88 -13.62 -15.77
CA ASP A 130 -22.03 -14.65 -16.40
C ASP A 130 -20.90 -14.05 -17.26
N ASN A 131 -21.23 -12.99 -18.01
CA ASN A 131 -20.25 -12.16 -18.70
C ASN A 131 -20.10 -10.86 -17.92
N PHE A 132 -18.88 -10.54 -17.52
CA PHE A 132 -18.58 -9.35 -16.72
C PHE A 132 -17.24 -8.74 -17.14
N ARG A 133 -16.89 -7.61 -16.53
CA ARG A 133 -15.61 -6.93 -16.77
C ARG A 133 -14.88 -6.81 -15.44
N VAL A 134 -13.59 -7.11 -15.46
CA VAL A 134 -12.67 -6.82 -14.35
C VAL A 134 -11.99 -5.50 -14.67
N ARG A 135 -12.32 -4.45 -13.92
CA ARG A 135 -11.67 -3.14 -14.00
C ARG A 135 -10.44 -3.12 -13.11
N PHE A 136 -9.28 -3.09 -13.72
CA PHE A 136 -7.99 -2.95 -13.06
C PHE A 136 -7.55 -1.49 -13.09
N PHE A 137 -7.06 -0.98 -11.97
CA PHE A 137 -6.47 0.36 -11.87
C PHE A 137 -5.01 0.28 -11.47
N ASP A 138 -4.16 1.01 -12.18
CA ASP A 138 -2.72 1.10 -11.99
C ASP A 138 -2.26 2.56 -11.93
N GLN A 139 -1.77 2.98 -10.77
CA GLN A 139 -1.30 4.31 -10.47
C GLN A 139 -0.01 4.70 -11.20
N ALA A 140 0.85 3.72 -11.52
CA ALA A 140 2.17 4.01 -12.11
C ALA A 140 2.28 3.73 -13.59
N SER A 141 1.21 3.24 -14.23
CA SER A 141 1.20 3.03 -15.68
C SER A 141 2.32 2.07 -16.11
N HIS A 142 2.43 0.94 -15.41
CA HIS A 142 3.39 -0.13 -15.70
C HIS A 142 3.02 -0.97 -16.91
N GLY A 143 1.75 -0.97 -17.29
CA GLY A 143 1.22 -1.87 -18.31
C GLY A 143 1.21 -3.32 -17.82
N ALA A 144 0.90 -4.25 -18.71
CA ALA A 144 0.88 -5.67 -18.38
C ALA A 144 1.56 -6.50 -19.46
N ASP A 145 2.31 -7.53 -19.07
CA ASP A 145 2.68 -8.62 -19.97
C ASP A 145 1.48 -9.53 -20.21
N TYR A 146 0.66 -9.70 -19.18
CA TYR A 146 -0.67 -10.27 -19.24
C TYR A 146 -1.46 -9.91 -17.96
N ILE A 147 -2.78 -9.96 -18.08
CA ILE A 147 -3.68 -10.08 -16.92
C ILE A 147 -4.54 -11.31 -17.15
N ARG A 148 -4.55 -12.22 -16.16
CA ARG A 148 -5.34 -13.45 -16.16
C ARG A 148 -6.42 -13.33 -15.10
N VAL A 149 -7.66 -13.66 -15.49
CA VAL A 149 -8.83 -13.66 -14.62
C VAL A 149 -9.31 -15.09 -14.50
N TYR A 150 -9.33 -15.60 -13.28
CA TYR A 150 -9.88 -16.90 -12.94
C TYR A 150 -11.15 -16.72 -12.11
N VAL A 151 -12.04 -17.69 -12.15
CA VAL A 151 -13.23 -17.75 -11.31
C VAL A 151 -13.33 -19.14 -10.69
N THR A 152 -13.75 -19.21 -9.43
CA THR A 152 -13.96 -20.51 -8.78
C THR A 152 -14.98 -21.36 -9.55
N ARG A 153 -14.78 -22.68 -9.56
CA ARG A 153 -15.68 -23.66 -10.15
C ARG A 153 -17.00 -23.68 -9.39
N GLN A 154 -18.09 -24.00 -10.11
CA GLN A 154 -19.38 -24.26 -9.45
C GLN A 154 -19.22 -25.39 -8.43
N GLY A 155 -19.75 -25.18 -7.22
CA GLY A 155 -19.66 -26.13 -6.11
C GLY A 155 -18.59 -25.81 -5.06
N PHE A 156 -17.62 -24.94 -5.36
CA PHE A 156 -16.71 -24.38 -4.35
C PHE A 156 -17.50 -23.46 -3.40
N ASP A 157 -17.28 -23.59 -2.09
CA ASP A 157 -17.92 -22.74 -1.08
C ASP A 157 -16.91 -21.80 -0.39
N PRO A 158 -16.81 -20.52 -0.80
CA PRO A 158 -15.92 -19.54 -0.17
C PRO A 158 -16.20 -19.26 1.31
N LEU A 159 -17.36 -19.69 1.83
CA LEU A 159 -17.72 -19.52 3.23
C LEU A 159 -17.05 -20.55 4.14
N THR A 160 -16.65 -21.70 3.60
CA THR A 160 -16.18 -22.85 4.38
C THR A 160 -14.90 -23.48 3.84
N GLU A 161 -14.50 -23.19 2.61
CA GLU A 161 -13.34 -23.79 1.95
C GLU A 161 -12.22 -22.76 1.71
N PRO A 162 -10.95 -23.10 2.01
CA PRO A 162 -9.82 -22.29 1.62
C PRO A 162 -9.58 -22.39 0.12
N LEU A 163 -9.39 -21.25 -0.55
CA LEU A 163 -9.17 -21.21 -2.00
C LEU A 163 -7.86 -21.92 -2.39
N GLY A 164 -7.93 -22.86 -3.34
CA GLY A 164 -6.80 -23.51 -3.99
C GLY A 164 -6.78 -23.32 -5.50
N TRP A 165 -5.68 -23.73 -6.14
CA TRP A 165 -5.52 -23.62 -7.60
C TRP A 165 -6.48 -24.53 -8.39
N ASP A 166 -6.82 -25.71 -7.85
CA ASP A 166 -7.70 -26.67 -8.53
C ASP A 166 -9.17 -26.19 -8.55
N ASP A 167 -9.52 -25.28 -7.63
CA ASP A 167 -10.83 -24.64 -7.56
C ASP A 167 -11.04 -23.61 -8.66
N LEU A 168 -9.98 -23.18 -9.36
CA LEU A 168 -10.01 -22.09 -10.32
C LEU A 168 -10.14 -22.58 -11.77
N GLU A 169 -10.88 -21.81 -12.57
CA GLU A 169 -10.95 -21.93 -14.02
C GLU A 169 -10.66 -20.57 -14.66
N LEU A 170 -9.86 -20.56 -15.73
CA LEU A 170 -9.56 -19.32 -16.46
C LEU A 170 -10.82 -18.81 -17.17
N ALA A 171 -11.25 -17.60 -16.84
CA ALA A 171 -12.47 -16.97 -17.35
C ALA A 171 -12.19 -15.82 -18.33
N GLY A 172 -10.98 -15.25 -18.30
CA GLY A 172 -10.59 -14.15 -19.17
C GLY A 172 -9.07 -13.91 -19.14
N GLN A 173 -8.54 -13.36 -20.22
CA GLN A 173 -7.12 -12.99 -20.29
C GLN A 173 -6.90 -11.87 -21.31
N ILE A 174 -5.98 -10.96 -21.02
CA ILE A 174 -5.31 -10.10 -22.02
C ILE A 174 -3.83 -10.44 -22.09
N GLY A 175 -3.23 -10.23 -23.27
CA GLY A 175 -1.78 -10.35 -23.48
C GLY A 175 -1.03 -9.07 -23.15
N ASN A 176 0.14 -8.91 -23.76
CA ASN A 176 0.97 -7.73 -23.52
C ASN A 176 0.22 -6.46 -23.94
N THR A 177 0.01 -5.58 -22.98
CA THR A 177 -0.76 -4.35 -23.14
C THR A 177 -0.02 -3.22 -22.43
N PRO A 178 0.82 -2.45 -23.15
CA PRO A 178 1.53 -1.30 -22.62
C PRO A 178 0.55 -0.27 -22.02
N ALA A 179 0.98 0.44 -20.98
CA ALA A 179 0.11 1.41 -20.30
C ALA A 179 -0.42 2.53 -21.20
N SER A 180 0.26 2.85 -22.30
CA SER A 180 -0.22 3.83 -23.29
C SER A 180 -1.54 3.42 -23.96
N GLN A 181 -1.92 2.14 -23.88
CA GLN A 181 -3.18 1.62 -24.41
C GLN A 181 -4.29 1.58 -23.35
N TRP A 182 -3.96 1.85 -22.08
CA TRP A 182 -4.92 1.85 -20.99
C TRP A 182 -5.65 3.19 -20.93
N LYS A 183 -6.85 3.20 -20.38
CA LYS A 183 -7.67 4.40 -20.24
C LYS A 183 -7.04 5.31 -19.17
N PRO A 184 -6.66 6.55 -19.49
CA PRO A 184 -6.17 7.51 -18.49
C PRO A 184 -7.25 7.82 -17.46
N GLU A 185 -6.88 7.82 -16.18
CA GLU A 185 -7.75 8.19 -15.07
C GLU A 185 -7.02 9.10 -14.09
N THR A 186 -7.78 9.76 -13.20
CA THR A 186 -7.16 10.57 -12.15
C THR A 186 -6.30 9.68 -11.26
N GLY A 187 -5.00 9.99 -11.19
CA GLY A 187 -4.04 9.26 -10.36
C GLY A 187 -3.51 7.96 -10.99
N GLY A 188 -3.75 7.69 -12.28
CA GLY A 188 -3.21 6.50 -12.94
C GLY A 188 -3.82 6.20 -14.30
N VAL A 189 -3.86 4.91 -14.63
CA VAL A 189 -4.53 4.34 -15.79
C VAL A 189 -5.41 3.17 -15.36
N SER A 190 -6.39 2.83 -16.18
CA SER A 190 -7.23 1.66 -15.94
C SER A 190 -7.45 0.85 -17.21
N ILE A 191 -7.75 -0.43 -17.04
CA ILE A 191 -8.12 -1.32 -18.13
C ILE A 191 -9.26 -2.22 -17.68
N GLU A 192 -10.13 -2.58 -18.62
CA GLU A 192 -11.19 -3.54 -18.40
C GLU A 192 -10.86 -4.86 -19.11
N ILE A 193 -10.82 -5.93 -18.34
CA ILE A 193 -10.58 -7.29 -18.84
C ILE A 193 -11.94 -7.98 -18.97
N PRO A 194 -12.38 -8.37 -20.17
CA PRO A 194 -13.58 -9.16 -20.34
C PRO A 194 -13.37 -10.56 -19.74
N ALA A 195 -14.37 -11.04 -18.99
CA ALA A 195 -14.39 -12.38 -18.41
C ALA A 195 -15.76 -13.04 -18.61
N SER A 196 -15.75 -14.36 -18.77
CA SER A 196 -16.95 -15.18 -18.93
C SER A 196 -16.86 -16.41 -18.04
N ALA A 197 -17.86 -16.60 -17.19
CA ALA A 197 -17.96 -17.72 -16.27
C ALA A 197 -19.34 -18.40 -16.39
N PRO A 198 -19.67 -18.99 -17.54
CA PRO A 198 -20.97 -19.64 -17.74
C PRO A 198 -21.18 -20.78 -16.74
N GLY A 199 -22.42 -20.93 -16.29
CA GLY A 199 -22.82 -21.97 -15.34
C GLY A 199 -22.46 -21.69 -13.88
N ARG A 200 -21.88 -20.52 -13.57
CA ARG A 200 -21.68 -20.06 -12.19
C ARG A 200 -22.98 -19.49 -11.63
N THR A 201 -23.29 -19.80 -10.38
CA THR A 201 -24.45 -19.26 -9.65
C THR A 201 -24.09 -19.05 -8.19
N GLY A 202 -24.62 -17.98 -7.60
CA GLY A 202 -24.34 -17.64 -6.21
C GLY A 202 -22.92 -17.15 -5.98
N ARG A 203 -22.41 -17.36 -4.77
CA ARG A 203 -21.14 -16.82 -4.28
C ARG A 203 -19.93 -17.49 -4.93
N HIS A 204 -19.02 -16.67 -5.46
CA HIS A 204 -17.76 -17.09 -6.07
C HIS A 204 -16.60 -16.16 -5.70
N ILE A 205 -15.37 -16.58 -5.99
CA ILE A 205 -14.18 -15.71 -5.95
C ILE A 205 -13.67 -15.55 -7.38
N VAL A 206 -13.48 -14.30 -7.80
CA VAL A 206 -12.68 -13.93 -8.96
C VAL A 206 -11.23 -13.75 -8.50
N TYR A 207 -10.30 -14.45 -9.11
CA TYR A 207 -8.87 -14.34 -8.82
C TYR A 207 -8.14 -13.75 -10.02
N THR A 208 -7.57 -12.57 -9.85
CA THR A 208 -6.87 -11.84 -10.93
C THR A 208 -5.37 -11.84 -10.68
N ILE A 209 -4.61 -12.29 -11.69
CA ILE A 209 -3.15 -12.19 -11.73
C ILE A 209 -2.77 -11.12 -12.73
N TRP A 210 -2.06 -10.09 -12.28
CA TRP A 210 -1.45 -9.10 -13.18
C TRP A 210 0.06 -9.26 -13.16
N GLN A 211 0.65 -9.57 -14.32
CA GLN A 211 2.09 -9.47 -14.53
C GLN A 211 2.40 -8.08 -15.09
N ALA A 212 3.03 -7.22 -14.29
CA ALA A 212 3.42 -5.89 -14.73
C ALA A 212 4.61 -5.97 -15.70
N SER A 213 4.74 -5.01 -16.63
CA SER A 213 5.79 -5.07 -17.67
C SER A 213 7.12 -4.40 -17.28
N HIS A 214 7.14 -3.59 -16.22
CA HIS A 214 8.34 -2.86 -15.82
C HIS A 214 9.41 -3.74 -15.14
N LEU A 215 9.00 -4.83 -14.49
CA LEU A 215 9.84 -5.78 -13.76
C LEU A 215 9.15 -7.16 -13.75
N ASP A 216 9.87 -8.22 -13.34
CA ASP A 216 9.21 -9.47 -12.93
C ASP A 216 8.50 -9.26 -11.60
N GLN A 217 7.32 -8.63 -11.68
CA GLN A 217 6.48 -8.27 -10.56
C GLN A 217 5.04 -8.66 -10.89
N SER A 218 4.45 -9.46 -10.01
CA SER A 218 3.14 -10.07 -10.20
C SER A 218 2.22 -9.78 -9.02
N TYR A 219 0.97 -9.41 -9.31
CA TYR A 219 -0.05 -9.04 -8.33
C TYR A 219 -1.14 -10.10 -8.28
N TYR A 220 -1.72 -10.32 -7.09
CA TYR A 220 -2.61 -11.45 -6.81
C TYR A 220 -3.86 -10.99 -6.05
N LEU A 221 -4.99 -10.93 -6.73
CA LEU A 221 -6.14 -10.15 -6.25
C LEU A 221 -7.39 -11.01 -6.23
N CYS A 222 -7.90 -11.30 -5.03
CA CYS A 222 -9.20 -11.94 -4.85
C CYS A 222 -10.30 -10.88 -4.76
N SER A 223 -11.36 -11.06 -5.53
CA SER A 223 -12.61 -10.29 -5.46
C SER A 223 -13.77 -11.25 -5.24
N ASP A 224 -14.52 -11.10 -4.15
CA ASP A 224 -15.69 -11.92 -3.87
C ASP A 224 -16.89 -11.38 -4.67
N VAL A 225 -17.58 -12.27 -5.39
CA VAL A 225 -18.70 -11.91 -6.29
C VAL A 225 -19.90 -12.82 -6.07
N ASP A 226 -21.06 -12.39 -6.57
CA ASP A 226 -22.29 -13.18 -6.56
C ASP A 226 -22.94 -13.22 -7.96
N PHE A 227 -23.07 -14.43 -8.52
CA PHE A 227 -23.69 -14.73 -9.81
C PHE A 227 -25.21 -14.97 -9.67
N SER A 228 -25.90 -14.16 -8.88
CA SER A 228 -27.35 -14.20 -8.71
C SER A 228 -28.05 -13.49 -9.89
N GLY A 229 -28.13 -14.18 -11.02
CA GLY A 229 -28.65 -13.77 -12.34
C GLY A 229 -29.54 -12.52 -12.47
N GLY A 230 -29.09 -11.57 -13.29
CA GLY A 230 -29.90 -10.49 -13.89
C GLY A 230 -29.04 -9.29 -14.34
N PRO A 231 -29.39 -8.58 -15.44
CA PRO A 231 -28.67 -7.36 -15.84
C PRO A 231 -29.00 -6.23 -14.86
N THR A 232 -28.09 -5.89 -13.95
CA THR A 232 -28.25 -4.74 -13.06
C THR A 232 -27.55 -3.52 -13.62
N THR A 233 -28.33 -2.50 -13.96
CA THR A 233 -27.91 -1.15 -14.35
C THR A 233 -27.09 -0.50 -13.22
N PRO A 234 -25.99 0.23 -13.50
CA PRO A 234 -25.18 0.88 -12.46
C PRO A 234 -25.94 2.00 -11.72
N PRO A 235 -25.76 2.17 -10.39
CA PRO A 235 -26.26 3.35 -9.67
C PRO A 235 -25.50 4.63 -10.05
N PRO A 236 -26.15 5.81 -10.12
CA PRO A 236 -25.48 7.07 -10.43
C PRO A 236 -24.78 7.65 -9.19
N THR A 237 -23.49 8.02 -9.33
CA THR A 237 -22.71 8.74 -8.31
C THR A 237 -22.74 10.25 -8.53
N THR A 238 -23.23 11.01 -7.55
CA THR A 238 -23.15 12.49 -7.53
C THR A 238 -22.07 12.95 -6.53
N PRO A 239 -21.13 13.84 -6.88
CA PRO A 239 -20.12 14.36 -5.94
C PRO A 239 -20.66 15.53 -5.07
N PRO A 240 -20.22 15.68 -3.81
CA PRO A 240 -20.55 16.84 -2.96
C PRO A 240 -19.62 18.06 -3.20
N PRO A 241 -20.08 19.31 -2.97
CA PRO A 241 -19.33 20.54 -3.27
C PRO A 241 -18.44 21.03 -2.11
N THR A 242 -17.35 21.75 -2.44
CA THR A 242 -16.37 22.35 -1.51
C THR A 242 -16.27 23.87 -1.66
N THR A 243 -16.16 24.60 -0.53
CA THR A 243 -15.77 26.03 -0.47
C THR A 243 -14.67 26.25 0.59
N PRO A 244 -13.65 27.11 0.36
CA PRO A 244 -12.52 27.33 1.29
C PRO A 244 -12.57 28.65 2.10
N PRO A 245 -11.99 28.72 3.33
CA PRO A 245 -11.74 29.98 4.07
C PRO A 245 -10.24 30.44 4.10
N PRO A 246 -9.94 31.73 4.42
CA PRO A 246 -8.63 32.38 4.21
C PRO A 246 -7.64 32.33 5.42
N THR A 247 -6.36 32.61 5.16
CA THR A 247 -5.19 32.49 6.08
C THR A 247 -4.49 33.81 6.45
N THR A 248 -3.96 33.90 7.68
CA THR A 248 -2.90 34.85 8.11
C THR A 248 -1.90 34.16 9.08
N PRO A 249 -0.58 34.47 9.10
CA PRO A 249 0.43 33.73 9.88
C PRO A 249 0.95 34.45 11.15
N PRO A 250 1.31 33.72 12.23
CA PRO A 250 2.16 34.21 13.32
C PRO A 250 3.48 33.39 13.54
N PRO A 251 4.44 33.86 14.37
CA PRO A 251 5.90 33.71 14.20
C PRO A 251 6.54 32.46 14.85
N THR A 252 7.79 32.18 14.47
CA THR A 252 8.62 31.05 14.95
C THR A 252 9.51 31.42 16.14
N THR A 253 9.46 30.59 17.20
CA THR A 253 10.48 30.51 18.26
C THR A 253 11.04 29.08 18.30
N PRO A 254 12.35 28.83 18.50
CA PRO A 254 12.91 27.48 18.54
C PRO A 254 12.67 26.79 19.91
N PRO A 255 12.12 25.57 19.98
CA PRO A 255 12.01 24.81 21.24
C PRO A 255 13.12 23.76 21.45
N PRO A 256 13.34 23.31 22.70
CA PRO A 256 14.60 22.73 23.21
C PRO A 256 14.63 21.19 23.30
N ALA A 257 15.80 20.67 23.73
CA ALA A 257 16.15 19.25 23.86
C ALA A 257 15.27 18.45 24.85
N GLY A 258 14.97 17.20 24.48
CA GLY A 258 13.95 16.32 25.08
C GLY A 258 12.96 15.75 24.06
N ALA A 259 13.12 16.12 22.79
CA ALA A 259 12.20 15.88 21.70
C ALA A 259 12.25 14.45 21.12
N CYS A 260 11.12 14.05 20.53
CA CYS A 260 11.08 13.00 19.52
C CYS A 260 11.85 13.44 18.27
N THR A 261 12.12 12.50 17.37
CA THR A 261 12.60 12.80 16.02
C THR A 261 11.54 12.37 15.01
N ALA A 262 11.52 13.05 13.86
CA ALA A 262 10.64 12.69 12.76
C ALA A 262 11.44 12.61 11.46
N THR A 263 11.23 11.54 10.69
CA THR A 263 11.79 11.40 9.34
C THR A 263 10.66 11.40 8.33
N TYR A 264 10.86 12.08 7.20
CA TYR A 264 9.88 12.23 6.15
C TYR A 264 10.34 11.50 4.90
N ARG A 265 9.46 10.73 4.28
CA ARG A 265 9.72 10.07 3.01
C ARG A 265 8.53 10.23 2.09
N VAL A 266 8.75 10.75 0.88
CA VAL A 266 7.78 10.60 -0.21
C VAL A 266 7.80 9.13 -0.62
N THR A 267 6.71 8.41 -0.37
CA THR A 267 6.57 6.99 -0.68
C THR A 267 6.05 6.75 -2.09
N GLY A 268 5.37 7.73 -2.68
CA GLY A 268 4.94 7.74 -4.08
C GLY A 268 4.66 9.17 -4.56
N GLN A 269 4.81 9.43 -5.86
CA GLN A 269 4.56 10.73 -6.48
C GLN A 269 3.96 10.54 -7.87
N TRP A 270 2.96 11.34 -8.21
CA TRP A 270 2.32 11.40 -9.52
C TRP A 270 2.08 12.85 -9.95
N ALA A 271 1.60 13.07 -11.17
CA ALA A 271 1.29 14.42 -11.65
C ALA A 271 0.21 15.05 -10.77
N GLY A 272 0.55 16.15 -10.09
CA GLY A 272 -0.37 16.86 -9.21
C GLY A 272 -0.50 16.31 -7.79
N GLY A 273 0.10 15.16 -7.46
CA GLY A 273 -0.01 14.58 -6.12
C GLY A 273 1.12 13.66 -5.69
N PHE A 274 1.13 13.32 -4.41
CA PHE A 274 2.13 12.46 -3.79
C PHE A 274 1.58 11.80 -2.54
N GLN A 275 2.21 10.70 -2.14
CA GLN A 275 2.04 10.06 -0.85
C GLN A 275 3.33 10.22 -0.07
N ALA A 276 3.21 10.57 1.21
CA ALA A 276 4.34 10.63 2.11
C ALA A 276 4.05 9.87 3.41
N GLU A 277 5.11 9.33 3.98
CA GLU A 277 5.14 8.70 5.28
C GLU A 277 6.08 9.50 6.19
N VAL A 278 5.68 9.64 7.44
CA VAL A 278 6.48 10.23 8.50
C VAL A 278 6.63 9.23 9.62
N GLN A 279 7.87 8.85 9.91
CA GLN A 279 8.20 8.04 11.07
C GLN A 279 8.54 8.94 12.24
N VAL A 280 7.87 8.74 13.37
CA VAL A 280 8.11 9.44 14.63
C VAL A 280 8.78 8.49 15.61
N THR A 281 9.91 8.90 16.17
CA THR A 281 10.68 8.09 17.13
C THR A 281 10.84 8.85 18.43
N ALA A 282 10.46 8.21 19.55
CA ALA A 282 10.68 8.77 20.88
C ALA A 282 12.19 8.89 21.19
N GLY A 283 12.57 9.95 21.91
CA GLY A 283 13.94 10.13 22.37
C GLY A 283 14.30 9.18 23.52
N GLY A 284 15.17 9.64 24.43
CA GLY A 284 15.60 8.85 25.59
C GLY A 284 14.53 8.63 26.68
N SER A 285 13.34 9.24 26.53
CA SER A 285 12.23 9.15 27.49
C SER A 285 10.96 8.66 26.78
N ALA A 286 10.08 7.99 27.54
CA ALA A 286 8.77 7.62 27.04
C ALA A 286 7.93 8.86 26.72
N THR A 287 7.09 8.78 25.70
CA THR A 287 6.16 9.85 25.31
C THR A 287 4.73 9.40 25.54
N ARG A 288 3.82 10.30 25.88
CA ARG A 288 2.37 10.04 25.86
C ARG A 288 1.67 10.59 24.62
N GLY A 289 2.34 11.50 23.93
CA GLY A 289 1.93 12.02 22.64
C GLY A 289 3.09 12.68 21.93
N TRP A 290 2.88 12.95 20.64
CA TRP A 290 3.86 13.59 19.78
C TRP A 290 3.17 14.58 18.83
N SER A 291 3.91 15.61 18.45
CA SER A 291 3.51 16.62 17.48
C SER A 291 4.69 16.87 16.54
N VAL A 292 4.48 16.62 15.25
CA VAL A 292 5.46 16.89 14.19
C VAL A 292 5.00 18.12 13.42
N SER A 293 5.91 19.02 13.07
CA SER A 293 5.62 20.13 12.16
C SER A 293 6.71 20.35 11.13
N TRP A 294 6.30 20.78 9.94
CA TRP A 294 7.19 21.12 8.83
C TRP A 294 6.53 22.17 7.93
N THR A 295 7.34 22.83 7.10
CA THR A 295 6.86 23.85 6.17
C THR A 295 7.11 23.39 4.73
N TYR A 296 6.09 23.44 3.89
CA TYR A 296 6.23 23.21 2.46
C TYR A 296 6.78 24.45 1.74
N ALA A 297 7.74 24.24 0.84
CA ALA A 297 8.41 25.32 0.12
C ALA A 297 7.74 25.68 -1.22
N ASN A 298 7.03 24.74 -1.85
CA ASN A 298 6.62 24.84 -3.25
C ASN A 298 5.12 24.56 -3.45
N GLY A 299 4.29 25.13 -2.55
CA GLY A 299 2.84 25.07 -2.68
C GLY A 299 2.22 23.69 -2.47
N GLN A 300 2.97 22.74 -1.88
CA GLN A 300 2.42 21.43 -1.55
C GLN A 300 1.34 21.55 -0.47
N GLN A 301 0.34 20.68 -0.52
CA GLN A 301 -0.79 20.65 0.41
C GLN A 301 -1.06 19.22 0.86
N VAL A 302 -1.50 19.03 2.10
CA VAL A 302 -1.99 17.71 2.57
C VAL A 302 -3.47 17.60 2.23
N SER A 303 -3.86 16.52 1.55
CA SER A 303 -5.23 16.27 1.10
C SER A 303 -5.99 15.30 2.01
N SER A 304 -5.30 14.30 2.55
CA SER A 304 -5.86 13.34 3.54
C SER A 304 -4.73 12.71 4.34
N SER A 305 -4.97 12.35 5.60
CA SER A 305 -3.97 11.70 6.46
C SER A 305 -4.56 10.49 7.18
N TRP A 306 -3.69 9.55 7.58
CA TRP A 306 -4.01 8.43 8.44
C TRP A 306 -2.98 8.31 9.55
N ASN A 307 -3.36 7.69 10.67
CA ASN A 307 -2.54 7.54 11.90
C ASN A 307 -2.04 8.88 12.48
N ALA A 308 -2.55 10.02 12.01
CA ALA A 308 -2.27 11.35 12.55
C ALA A 308 -3.44 12.29 12.25
N THR A 309 -3.71 13.19 13.18
CA THR A 309 -4.53 14.36 12.92
C THR A 309 -3.62 15.44 12.35
N VAL A 310 -3.82 15.79 11.07
CA VAL A 310 -3.02 16.81 10.38
C VAL A 310 -3.82 18.10 10.24
N SER A 311 -3.21 19.22 10.61
CA SER A 311 -3.73 20.56 10.34
C SER A 311 -2.72 21.36 9.52
N THR A 312 -3.23 22.23 8.66
CA THR A 312 -2.43 23.07 7.77
C THR A 312 -2.81 24.54 7.97
N SER A 313 -1.82 25.41 8.10
CA SER A 313 -2.00 26.86 8.12
C SER A 313 -1.01 27.49 7.15
N GLY A 314 -1.49 27.90 5.97
CA GLY A 314 -0.62 28.28 4.85
C GLY A 314 0.27 27.11 4.43
N SER A 315 1.59 27.29 4.46
CA SER A 315 2.56 26.23 4.16
C SER A 315 3.00 25.41 5.38
N LEU A 316 2.61 25.81 6.60
CA LEU A 316 2.95 25.09 7.82
C LEU A 316 1.97 23.92 8.03
N VAL A 317 2.53 22.72 8.15
CA VAL A 317 1.81 21.50 8.49
C VAL A 317 2.13 21.10 9.92
N THR A 318 1.11 20.73 10.69
CA THR A 318 1.25 20.14 12.02
C THR A 318 0.50 18.82 12.07
N ALA A 319 1.20 17.74 12.38
CA ALA A 319 0.65 16.40 12.58
C ALA A 319 0.73 16.02 14.06
N ARG A 320 -0.36 15.53 14.63
CA ARG A 320 -0.43 15.03 16.01
C ARG A 320 -0.85 13.57 16.03
N ASN A 321 -0.39 12.85 17.05
CA ASN A 321 -0.80 11.46 17.26
C ASN A 321 -2.32 11.32 17.38
N VAL A 322 -2.81 10.15 17.00
CA VAL A 322 -4.18 9.70 17.32
C VAL A 322 -4.15 8.87 18.60
N GLY A 323 -5.33 8.50 19.13
CA GLY A 323 -5.47 7.96 20.48
C GLY A 323 -4.62 6.72 20.80
N TYR A 324 -4.33 5.88 19.81
CA TYR A 324 -3.61 4.62 20.03
C TYR A 324 -2.10 4.69 19.79
N ASN A 325 -1.56 5.73 19.14
CA ASN A 325 -0.16 5.79 18.70
C ASN A 325 0.64 6.95 19.31
N GLY A 326 0.13 7.60 20.34
CA GLY A 326 0.85 8.65 21.07
C GLY A 326 1.86 8.12 22.09
N ALA A 327 1.55 6.97 22.70
CA ALA A 327 2.38 6.36 23.73
C ALA A 327 3.52 5.55 23.11
N LEU A 328 4.77 5.98 23.32
CA LEU A 328 5.97 5.31 22.81
C LEU A 328 6.97 5.14 23.95
N ALA A 329 7.54 3.94 24.07
CA ALA A 329 8.69 3.70 24.96
C ALA A 329 9.94 4.46 24.45
N PRO A 330 10.97 4.68 25.28
CA PRO A 330 12.23 5.27 24.82
C PRO A 330 12.78 4.55 23.58
N GLY A 331 13.08 5.31 22.52
CA GLY A 331 13.59 4.77 21.25
C GLY A 331 12.57 4.02 20.37
N ALA A 332 11.32 3.86 20.79
CA ALA A 332 10.28 3.24 19.97
C ALA A 332 9.75 4.21 18.90
N SER A 333 9.23 3.64 17.80
CA SER A 333 8.74 4.41 16.67
C SER A 333 7.28 4.08 16.32
N THR A 334 6.59 5.05 15.73
CA THR A 334 5.33 4.88 15.01
C THR A 334 5.43 5.54 13.64
N THR A 335 4.56 5.18 12.72
CA THR A 335 4.44 5.85 11.42
C THR A 335 3.05 6.41 11.22
N PHE A 336 2.99 7.54 10.52
CA PHE A 336 1.76 8.05 9.93
C PHE A 336 2.02 8.40 8.47
N GLY A 337 0.96 8.49 7.68
CA GLY A 337 1.09 8.86 6.28
C GLY A 337 -0.04 9.76 5.84
N PHE A 338 0.13 10.32 4.66
CA PHE A 338 -0.84 11.22 4.07
C PHE A 338 -0.69 11.28 2.55
N LEU A 339 -1.79 11.60 1.87
CA LEU A 339 -1.77 12.05 0.48
C LEU A 339 -1.68 13.57 0.45
N GLY A 340 -0.93 14.11 -0.50
CA GLY A 340 -0.83 15.53 -0.76
C GLY A 340 -0.83 15.87 -2.23
N SER A 341 -1.02 17.15 -2.53
CA SER A 341 -0.97 17.72 -3.88
C SER A 341 0.27 18.61 -4.07
N TRP A 342 0.78 18.72 -5.29
CA TRP A 342 1.89 19.63 -5.64
C TRP A 342 1.70 20.19 -7.07
N GLY A 343 2.15 21.42 -7.33
CA GLY A 343 1.94 22.10 -8.62
C GLY A 343 3.18 22.30 -9.49
N GLY A 344 4.39 22.33 -8.90
CA GLY A 344 5.62 22.62 -9.63
C GLY A 344 6.80 21.71 -9.29
N SER A 345 7.16 21.60 -8.02
CA SER A 345 8.13 20.63 -7.53
C SER A 345 7.73 20.12 -6.16
N ASN A 346 8.16 18.92 -5.80
CA ASN A 346 7.82 18.29 -4.53
C ASN A 346 9.07 17.80 -3.77
N PRO A 347 9.99 18.70 -3.39
CA PRO A 347 11.09 18.31 -2.50
C PRO A 347 10.54 17.96 -1.11
N ALA A 348 11.15 16.94 -0.49
CA ALA A 348 10.89 16.65 0.92
C ALA A 348 11.24 17.88 1.80
N PRO A 349 10.51 18.12 2.90
CA PRO A 349 10.84 19.20 3.82
C PRO A 349 12.24 19.05 4.39
N ALA A 350 13.05 20.10 4.33
CA ALA A 350 14.43 20.07 4.80
C ALA A 350 14.55 20.00 6.33
N VAL A 351 13.53 20.48 7.05
CA VAL A 351 13.50 20.51 8.52
C VAL A 351 12.14 20.03 8.99
N LEU A 352 12.14 19.02 9.87
CA LEU A 352 11.00 18.61 10.66
C LEU A 352 11.28 18.95 12.13
N SER A 353 10.32 19.61 12.76
CA SER A 353 10.30 19.76 14.21
C SER A 353 9.44 18.65 14.81
N CYS A 354 9.87 18.04 15.91
CA CYS A 354 9.07 17.08 16.64
C CYS A 354 9.09 17.44 18.12
N THR A 355 7.94 17.46 18.77
CA THR A 355 7.81 17.72 20.20
C THR A 355 6.94 16.65 20.85
N THR A 356 7.25 16.35 22.11
CA THR A 356 6.55 15.32 22.89
C THR A 356 5.65 15.97 23.93
N THR A 357 4.50 15.37 24.21
CA THR A 357 3.71 15.67 25.40
C THR A 357 3.97 14.57 26.44
N GLY A 358 4.33 15.00 27.67
CA GLY A 358 4.66 14.13 28.80
C GLY A 358 3.47 13.42 29.41
#